data_AF-A0A3D6EKP0-F1
#
_entry.id   AF-A0A3D6EKP0-F1
#
_cell.length_a   1.000
_cell.length_b   1.000
_cell.length_c   1.000
_cell.angle_alpha   90.00
_cell.angle_beta   90.00
_cell.angle_gamma   90.00
#
_symmetry.space_group_name_H-M   'P 1'
#
loop_
_entity.id
_entity.type
_entity.pdbx_description
1 polymer ?
#
loop_
_entity_poly.entity_id
_entity_poly.type
_entity_poly.pdbx_seq_one_letter_code
_entity_poly.pdbx_strand_id
1 'polypeptide(L)' 'RYLLDAGHGCAELGDWDRAEGHWRQALQVDSRSEEALVHLAEARRELEDIEGARRYLRECLLHHPDSADAQTRLAELEAN' A
#
# COMPACT_ATOMS: atom_id res chain seq x y z
N ARG A 1 -7.58 -11.66 -5.18
CA ARG A 1 -6.25 -12.30 -5.21
C ARG A 1 -5.48 -11.90 -6.47
N TYR A 2 -5.96 -12.24 -7.68
CA TYR A 2 -5.25 -11.95 -8.95
C TYR A 2 -4.71 -10.50 -9.11
N LEU A 3 -5.46 -9.48 -8.68
CA LEU A 3 -5.01 -8.08 -8.76
C LEU A 3 -3.88 -7.75 -7.77
N LEU A 4 -3.89 -8.35 -6.57
CA LEU A 4 -2.81 -8.19 -5.59
C LEU A 4 -1.54 -8.91 -6.07
N ASP A 5 -1.71 -10.13 -6.58
CA ASP A 5 -0.61 -10.95 -7.11
C ASP A 5 0.04 -10.27 -8.34
N ALA A 6 -0.77 -9.68 -9.22
CA ALA A 6 -0.28 -8.90 -10.37
C ALA A 6 0.49 -7.65 -9.93
N GLY A 7 -0.02 -6.93 -8.93
CA GLY A 7 0.69 -5.76 -8.38
C GLY A 7 2.02 -6.16 -7.75
N HIS A 8 2.06 -7.28 -7.02
CA HIS A 8 3.30 -7.80 -6.44
C HIS A 8 4.31 -8.20 -7.52
N GLY A 9 3.88 -8.87 -8.59
CA GLY A 9 4.76 -9.19 -9.71
C GLY A 9 5.35 -7.94 -10.39
N CYS A 10 4.59 -6.85 -10.51
CA CYS A 10 5.11 -5.57 -11.00
C CYS A 10 6.11 -4.93 -10.02
N ALA A 11 5.83 -4.99 -8.71
CA ALA A 11 6.72 -4.50 -7.66
C ALA A 11 8.07 -5.25 -7.65
N GLU A 12 8.07 -6.57 -7.80
CA GLU A 12 9.30 -7.37 -7.92
C GLU A 12 10.14 -7.01 -9.15
N LEU A 13 9.49 -6.48 -10.20
CA LEU A 13 10.15 -5.97 -11.40
C LEU A 13 10.63 -4.51 -11.25
N GLY A 14 10.37 -3.86 -10.11
CA GLY A 14 10.65 -2.45 -9.85
C GLY A 14 9.67 -1.48 -10.53
N ASP A 15 8.59 -2.00 -11.10
CA ASP A 15 7.61 -1.25 -11.90
C ASP A 15 6.47 -0.77 -10.99
N TRP A 16 6.82 0.10 -10.03
CA TRP A 16 5.93 0.55 -8.94
C TRP A 16 4.68 1.29 -9.43
N ASP A 17 4.77 2.03 -10.54
CA ASP A 17 3.62 2.68 -11.18
C ASP A 17 2.54 1.66 -11.61
N ARG A 18 2.96 0.52 -12.19
CA ARG A 18 2.04 -0.54 -12.59
C ARG A 18 1.52 -1.32 -11.39
N ALA A 19 2.39 -1.56 -10.40
CA ALA A 19 2.02 -2.20 -9.15
C ALA A 19 0.88 -1.42 -8.47
N GLU A 20 1.02 -0.10 -8.39
CA GLU A 20 0.00 0.78 -7.85
C GLU A 20 -1.33 0.67 -8.62
N GLY A 21 -1.27 0.66 -9.95
CA GLY A 21 -2.46 0.49 -10.79
C GLY A 21 -3.24 -0.79 -10.44
N HIS A 22 -2.54 -1.90 -10.26
CA HIS A 22 -3.15 -3.18 -9.89
C HIS A 22 -3.71 -3.19 -8.46
N TRP A 23 -3.01 -2.60 -7.49
CA TRP A 23 -3.52 -2.50 -6.12
C TRP A 23 -4.68 -1.51 -5.98
N ARG A 24 -4.71 -0.43 -6.76
CA ARG A 24 -5.88 0.44 -6.86
C ARG A 24 -7.09 -0.28 -7.43
N GLN A 25 -6.90 -1.13 -8.43
CA GLN A 25 -7.99 -1.99 -8.92
C GLN A 25 -8.44 -2.98 -7.85
N ALA A 26 -7.51 -3.52 -7.05
CA ALA A 26 -7.88 -4.36 -5.91
C ALA A 26 -8.74 -3.60 -4.90
N LEU A 27 -8.43 -2.32 -4.62
CA LEU A 27 -9.27 -1.45 -3.80
C LEU A 27 -10.64 -1.14 -4.41
N GLN A 28 -10.79 -1.11 -5.74
CA GLN A 28 -12.11 -0.94 -6.33
C GLN A 28 -13.03 -2.14 -6.08
N VAL A 29 -12.45 -3.34 -5.93
CA VAL A 29 -13.19 -4.56 -5.59
C VAL A 29 -13.42 -4.62 -4.08
N ASP A 30 -12.38 -4.35 -3.29
CA ASP A 30 -12.44 -4.29 -1.84
C ASP A 30 -11.79 -2.99 -1.34
N SER A 31 -12.64 -1.98 -1.18
CA SER A 31 -12.25 -0.63 -0.73
C SER A 31 -11.57 -0.57 0.63
N ARG A 32 -11.60 -1.66 1.40
CA ARG A 32 -11.03 -1.74 2.74
C ARG A 32 -10.02 -2.88 2.84
N SER A 33 -9.47 -3.34 1.72
CA SER A 33 -8.45 -4.38 1.76
C SER A 33 -7.19 -3.85 2.44
N GLU A 34 -6.83 -4.44 3.59
CA GLU A 34 -5.61 -4.13 4.33
C GLU A 34 -4.37 -4.31 3.45
N GLU A 35 -4.23 -5.49 2.83
CA GLU A 35 -3.15 -5.81 1.90
C GLU A 35 -3.03 -4.76 0.78
N ALA A 36 -4.14 -4.37 0.14
CA ALA A 36 -4.08 -3.39 -0.94
C ALA A 36 -3.61 -2.01 -0.47
N LEU A 37 -4.07 -1.54 0.69
CA LEU A 37 -3.66 -0.23 1.25
C LEU A 37 -2.19 -0.23 1.68
N VAL A 38 -1.74 -1.31 2.33
CA VAL A 38 -0.33 -1.48 2.75
C VAL A 38 0.59 -1.49 1.52
N HIS A 39 0.25 -2.26 0.50
CA HIS A 39 1.06 -2.33 -0.71
C HIS A 39 1.04 -1.02 -1.52
N LEU A 40 -0.09 -0.31 -1.58
CA LEU A 40 -0.14 1.03 -2.18
C LEU A 40 0.76 2.02 -1.45
N ALA A 41 0.83 1.94 -0.12
CA ALA A 41 1.74 2.76 0.64
C ALA A 41 3.20 2.43 0.35
N GLU A 42 3.52 1.15 0.19
CA GLU A 42 4.86 0.69 -0.20
C GLU A 42 5.25 1.20 -1.59
N ALA A 43 4.39 1.05 -2.60
CA ALA A 43 4.64 1.64 -3.94
C ALA A 43 4.90 3.15 -3.84
N ARG A 44 4.10 3.88 -3.06
CA ARG A 44 4.27 5.33 -2.90
C ARG A 44 5.59 5.69 -2.24
N ARG A 45 6.02 4.91 -1.25
CA ARG A 45 7.33 5.08 -0.61
C ARG A 45 8.46 4.89 -1.61
N GLU A 46 8.39 3.84 -2.43
CA GLU A 46 9.42 3.54 -3.45
C GLU A 46 9.42 4.56 -4.59
N LEU A 47 8.28 5.19 -4.86
CA LEU A 47 8.14 6.34 -5.76
C LEU A 47 8.54 7.68 -5.10
N GLU A 48 9.19 7.64 -3.94
CA GLU A 48 9.62 8.81 -3.14
C GLU A 48 8.47 9.72 -2.66
N ASP A 49 7.21 9.29 -2.81
CA ASP A 49 6.00 9.96 -2.35
C ASP A 49 5.64 9.52 -0.91
N ILE A 50 6.45 10.00 0.04
CA ILE A 50 6.32 9.68 1.46
C ILE A 50 4.96 10.13 2.03
N GLU A 51 4.47 11.30 1.60
CA GLU A 51 3.17 11.81 2.05
C GLU A 51 2.02 10.95 1.53
N GLY A 52 2.10 10.48 0.27
CA GLY A 52 1.17 9.50 -0.29
C GLY A 52 1.19 8.17 0.47
N ALA A 53 2.38 7.67 0.82
CA ALA A 53 2.54 6.45 1.61
C ALA A 53 1.87 6.56 2.98
N ARG A 54 2.15 7.65 3.71
CA ARG A 54 1.54 7.93 5.03
C ARG A 54 0.03 8.01 4.95
N ARG A 55 -0.51 8.62 3.89
CA ARG A 55 -1.96 8.71 3.69
C ARG A 55 -2.61 7.33 3.58
N TYR A 56 -2.05 6.44 2.75
CA TYR A 56 -2.61 5.09 2.58
C TYR A 56 -2.48 4.25 3.86
N LEU A 57 -1.38 4.35 4.61
CA LEU A 57 -1.23 3.65 5.90
C LEU A 57 -2.22 4.15 6.94
N ARG A 58 -2.45 5.47 7.01
CA ARG A 58 -3.49 6.03 7.90
C ARG A 58 -4.89 5.58 7.51
N GLU A 59 -5.18 5.49 6.22
CA GLU A 59 -6.45 4.94 5.72
C GLU A 59 -6.59 3.45 6.07
N CYS A 60 -5.51 2.69 5.97
CA CYS A 60 -5.45 1.30 6.41
C CYS A 60 -5.81 1.19 7.90
N LEU A 61 -5.15 1.99 8.76
CA LEU A 61 -5.40 1.99 10.20
C LEU A 61 -6.79 2.52 10.59
N LEU A 62 -7.42 3.33 9.73
CA LEU A 62 -8.79 3.77 9.95
C LEU A 62 -9.79 2.61 9.83
N HIS A 63 -9.51 1.65 8.95
CA HIS A 63 -10.36 0.49 8.71
C HIS A 63 -9.92 -0.76 9.50
N HIS A 64 -8.61 -0.91 9.70
CA HIS A 64 -7.94 -2.00 10.39
C HIS A 64 -6.99 -1.43 11.45
N PRO A 65 -7.53 -0.92 12.57
CA PRO A 65 -6.71 -0.32 13.62
C PRO A 65 -5.73 -1.33 14.24
N ASP A 66 -6.03 -2.63 14.17
CA ASP A 66 -5.19 -3.72 14.67
C ASP A 66 -4.13 -4.20 13.66
N SER A 67 -4.02 -3.58 12.48
CA SER A 67 -3.00 -3.93 11.49
C SER A 67 -1.60 -3.54 11.99
N ALA A 68 -0.90 -4.51 12.54
CA ALA A 68 0.48 -4.34 13.00
C ALA A 68 1.43 -3.91 11.86
N ASP A 69 1.18 -4.39 10.64
CA ASP A 69 1.98 -4.06 9.47
C ASP A 69 1.86 -2.58 9.12
N ALA A 70 0.62 -2.07 9.04
CA ALA A 70 0.37 -0.67 8.76
C ALA A 70 0.88 0.27 9.87
N GLN A 71 0.77 -0.14 11.13
CA GLN A 71 1.33 0.62 12.26
C GLN A 71 2.85 0.70 12.20
N THR A 72 3.52 -0.42 11.93
CA THR A 72 4.99 -0.50 11.85
C THR A 72 5.50 0.36 10.71
N ARG A 73 4.94 0.21 9.50
CA ARG A 73 5.33 1.01 8.33
C ARG A 73 5.05 2.50 8.52
N LEU A 74 3.95 2.88 9.16
CA LEU A 74 3.66 4.28 9.42
C LEU A 74 4.68 4.87 10.42
N ALA A 75 4.99 4.13 11.48
CA ALA A 75 5.99 4.55 12.45
C ALA A 75 7.38 4.72 11.80
N GLU A 76 7.79 3.80 10.91
CA GLU A 76 9.03 3.93 10.14
C GLU A 76 9.08 5.20 9.29
N LEU A 77 7.98 5.57 8.63
CA LEU A 77 7.89 6.78 7.81
C LEU A 77 7.84 8.06 8.65
N GLU A 78 7.36 8.00 9.89
CA GLU A 78 7.29 9.15 10.80
C GLU A 78 8.56 9.32 11.66
N ALA A 79 9.39 8.27 11.75
CA ALA A 79 10.64 8.27 12.51
C ALA A 79 11.84 8.90 11.78
N ASN A 80 11.66 9.30 10.51
CA ASN A 80 12.70 9.87 9.64
C ASN A 80 12.42 11.35 9.35
#